data_AF-A0A1C5F1P7-F1
#
_entry.id   AF-A0A1C5F1P7-F1
#
_cell.length_a   1.000
_cell.length_b   1.000
_cell.length_c   1.000
_cell.angle_alpha   90.00
_cell.angle_beta   90.00
_cell.angle_gamma   90.00
#
_symmetry.space_group_name_H-M   'P 1'
#
loop_
_entity.id
_entity.type
_entity.pdbx_description
1 polymer ?
#
loop_
_entity_poly.entity_id
_entity_poly.type
_entity_poly.pdbx_seq_one_letter_code
_entity_poly.pdbx_strand_id
1 'polypeptide(L)'
;MQLVEQAGPYLTSAVGAYGAAVFSRAESAAADATANLGRRILLTVWRRQNEQGRAELETAIQDAAEAPEDADAAAAVRQQIKRALRENAELLVELARILPAVSETVHVTASGERSIAAKTITTAVTGDNTTIRP
;
A
#
# COMPACT_ATOMS: atom_id res chain seq x y z
N MET A 1 -5.75 -8.33 -12.17
CA MET A 1 -4.61 -8.40 -11.23
C MET A 1 -4.98 -7.72 -9.91
N GLN A 2 -5.86 -8.34 -9.13
CA GLN A 2 -6.35 -7.83 -7.84
C GLN A 2 -5.23 -7.52 -6.84
N LEU A 3 -4.17 -8.34 -6.85
CA LEU A 3 -3.01 -8.18 -5.98
C LEU A 3 -2.29 -6.83 -6.17
N VAL A 4 -2.19 -6.34 -7.41
CA VAL A 4 -1.54 -5.04 -7.68
C VAL A 4 -2.41 -3.87 -7.24
N GLU A 5 -3.73 -3.99 -7.37
CA GLU A 5 -4.64 -2.97 -6.85
C GLU A 5 -4.57 -2.91 -5.31
N GLN A 6 -4.49 -4.07 -4.65
CA GLN A 6 -4.27 -4.14 -3.21
C GLN A 6 -2.93 -3.54 -2.78
N ALA A 7 -1.88 -3.66 -3.61
CA ALA A 7 -0.58 -3.06 -3.35
C ALA A 7 -0.59 -1.52 -3.47
N GLY A 8 -1.55 -0.94 -4.22
CA GLY A 8 -1.60 0.47 -4.60
C GLY A 8 -1.30 1.46 -3.47
N PRO A 9 -2.05 1.44 -2.35
CA PRO A 9 -1.81 2.38 -1.23
C PRO A 9 -0.41 2.27 -0.62
N TYR A 10 0.14 1.06 -0.54
CA TYR A 10 1.51 0.84 -0.05
C TYR A 10 2.55 1.39 -1.02
N LEU A 11 2.33 1.20 -2.32
CA LEU A 11 3.22 1.72 -3.37
C LEU A 11 3.27 3.25 -3.34
N THR A 12 2.10 3.91 -3.32
CA THR A 12 2.03 5.38 -3.22
C THR A 12 2.69 5.89 -1.94
N SER A 13 2.44 5.25 -0.80
CA SER A 13 3.08 5.61 0.48
C SER A 13 4.61 5.46 0.41
N ALA A 14 5.12 4.40 -0.22
CA ALA A 14 6.56 4.21 -0.39
C ALA A 14 7.19 5.23 -1.34
N VAL A 15 6.53 5.54 -2.47
CA VAL A 15 7.00 6.57 -3.40
C VAL A 15 7.01 7.93 -2.72
N GLY A 16 5.97 8.30 -1.95
CA GLY A 16 5.95 9.57 -1.22
C GLY A 16 7.02 9.66 -0.12
N ALA A 17 7.27 8.57 0.60
CA ALA A 17 8.24 8.56 1.71
C ALA A 17 9.71 8.46 1.26
N TYR A 18 9.97 7.73 0.17
CA TYR A 18 11.34 7.42 -0.27
C TYR A 18 11.71 8.07 -1.61
N GLY A 19 10.73 8.42 -2.45
CA GLY A 19 10.95 8.88 -3.81
C GLY A 19 11.86 7.94 -4.61
N ALA A 20 12.74 8.54 -5.41
CA ALA A 20 13.80 7.84 -6.14
C ALA A 20 14.71 6.97 -5.26
N ALA A 21 14.86 7.32 -3.98
CA ALA A 21 15.75 6.64 -3.06
C ALA A 21 15.18 5.32 -2.52
N VAL A 22 14.02 4.87 -3.01
CA VAL A 22 13.36 3.63 -2.53
C VAL A 22 14.25 2.38 -2.65
N PHE A 23 15.17 2.34 -3.63
CA PHE A 23 16.11 1.24 -3.80
C PHE A 23 17.47 1.45 -3.10
N SER A 24 17.73 2.66 -2.59
CA SER A 24 18.95 2.95 -1.85
C SER A 24 18.94 2.23 -0.49
N ARG A 25 20.13 2.03 0.10
CA ARG A 25 20.28 1.54 1.49
C ARG A 25 20.02 2.67 2.50
N ALA A 26 18.96 3.44 2.32
CA ALA A 26 18.54 4.44 3.27
C ALA A 26 17.67 3.80 4.36
N GLU A 27 18.09 3.98 5.61
CA GLU A 27 17.28 3.71 6.79
C GLU A 27 16.42 4.95 7.01
N SER A 28 15.18 4.96 6.49
CA SER A 28 14.26 6.06 6.79
C SER A 28 13.64 5.80 8.15
N ALA A 29 14.27 6.35 9.20
CA ALA A 29 13.85 6.21 10.58
C ALA A 29 12.44 6.80 10.87
N ALA A 30 11.83 7.49 9.89
CA ALA A 30 10.53 8.15 10.01
C ALA A 30 9.43 7.57 9.10
N ALA A 31 9.75 6.62 8.21
CA ALA A 31 8.73 6.04 7.33
C ALA A 31 7.80 5.10 8.13
N ASP A 32 6.50 5.29 7.98
CA ASP A 32 5.51 4.44 8.66
C ASP A 32 5.52 2.99 8.13
N ALA A 33 4.75 2.10 8.77
CA ALA A 33 4.68 0.69 8.39
C ALA A 33 4.15 0.47 6.96
N THR A 34 3.30 1.38 6.47
CA THR A 34 2.69 1.33 5.13
C THR A 34 3.75 1.61 4.06
N ALA A 35 4.52 2.67 4.24
CA ALA A 35 5.63 3.03 3.36
C ALA A 35 6.71 1.94 3.35
N ASN A 36 7.03 1.37 4.51
CA ASN A 36 7.98 0.27 4.62
C ASN A 36 7.51 -1.00 3.91
N LEU A 37 6.21 -1.33 3.99
CA LEU A 37 5.65 -2.44 3.24
C LEU A 37 5.70 -2.19 1.73
N GLY A 38 5.35 -0.98 1.28
CA GLY A 38 5.47 -0.62 -0.13
C GLY A 38 6.89 -0.70 -0.66
N ARG A 39 7.88 -0.25 0.13
CA ARG A 39 9.29 -0.39 -0.21
C ARG A 39 9.72 -1.86 -0.33
N ARG A 40 9.25 -2.73 0.57
CA ARG A 40 9.51 -4.18 0.47
C ARG A 40 8.92 -4.79 -0.80
N ILE A 41 7.71 -4.39 -1.19
CA ILE A 41 7.07 -4.81 -2.45
C ILE A 41 7.94 -4.39 -3.64
N LEU A 42 8.34 -3.12 -3.71
CA LEU A 42 9.17 -2.58 -4.79
C LEU A 42 10.54 -3.28 -4.87
N LEU A 43 11.21 -3.49 -3.74
CA LEU A 43 12.48 -4.23 -3.69
C LEU A 43 12.34 -5.68 -4.16
N THR A 44 11.21 -6.32 -3.87
CA THR A 44 10.95 -7.69 -4.30
C THR A 44 10.81 -7.76 -5.82
N VAL A 45 10.04 -6.83 -6.41
CA VAL A 45 9.91 -6.71 -7.87
C VAL A 45 11.27 -6.41 -8.50
N TRP A 46 12.00 -5.42 -7.99
CA TRP A 46 13.31 -5.00 -8.48
C TRP A 46 14.32 -6.15 -8.59
N ARG A 47 14.37 -7.02 -7.57
CA ARG A 47 15.28 -8.17 -7.53
C ARG A 47 14.98 -9.21 -8.61
N ARG A 48 13.74 -9.30 -9.08
CA ARG A 48 13.31 -10.25 -10.12
C ARG A 48 13.36 -9.69 -11.54
N GLN A 49 13.59 -8.38 -11.68
CA GLN A 49 13.69 -7.71 -12.97
C GLN A 49 15.12 -7.79 -13.56
N ASN A 50 15.18 -7.78 -14.89
CA ASN A 50 16.42 -7.55 -15.64
C ASN A 50 16.75 -6.05 -15.69
N GLU A 51 17.86 -5.68 -16.33
CA GLU A 51 18.33 -4.28 -16.39
C GLU A 51 17.29 -3.35 -17.02
N GLN A 52 16.66 -3.76 -18.12
CA GLN A 52 15.64 -2.96 -18.80
C GLN A 52 14.42 -2.73 -17.91
N GLY A 53 13.89 -3.79 -17.28
CA GLY A 53 12.73 -3.66 -16.41
C GLY A 53 13.02 -2.90 -15.11
N ARG A 54 14.27 -2.90 -14.64
CA ARG A 54 14.71 -2.04 -13.54
C ARG A 54 14.70 -0.57 -13.95
N ALA A 55 15.27 -0.24 -15.11
CA ALA A 55 15.25 1.13 -15.61
C ALA A 55 13.82 1.65 -15.81
N GLU A 56 12.94 0.84 -16.41
CA GLU A 56 11.53 1.21 -16.60
C GLU A 56 10.78 1.41 -15.27
N LEU A 57 11.05 0.57 -14.26
CA LEU A 57 10.47 0.71 -12.94
C LEU A 57 11.01 1.94 -12.20
N GLU A 58 12.31 2.22 -12.32
CA GLU A 58 12.95 3.40 -11.72
C GLU A 58 12.37 4.70 -12.31
N THR A 59 12.24 4.79 -13.63
CA THR A 59 11.59 5.93 -14.30
C THR A 59 10.16 6.12 -13.81
N ALA A 60 9.35 5.07 -13.76
CA ALA A 60 7.97 5.18 -13.30
C ALA A 60 7.88 5.65 -11.83
N ILE A 61 8.82 5.24 -10.98
CA ILE A 61 8.89 5.68 -9.58
C ILE A 61 9.33 7.14 -9.49
N GLN A 62 10.28 7.56 -10.32
CA GLN A 62 10.72 8.95 -10.39
C GLN A 62 9.56 9.87 -10.79
N ASP A 63 8.85 9.53 -11.87
CA ASP A 63 7.70 10.30 -12.35
C ASP A 63 6.62 10.42 -11.26
N ALA A 64 6.31 9.31 -10.58
CA ALA A 64 5.33 9.30 -9.49
C ALA A 64 5.81 10.06 -8.24
N ALA A 65 7.11 10.18 -8.01
CA ALA A 65 7.67 10.98 -6.93
C ALA A 65 7.64 12.48 -7.24
N GLU A 66 7.83 12.85 -8.51
CA GLU A 66 7.77 14.24 -8.99
C GLU A 66 6.31 14.76 -9.06
N ALA A 67 5.35 13.86 -9.29
CA ALA A 67 3.93 14.17 -9.37
C ALA A 67 3.08 13.29 -8.41
N PRO A 68 3.18 13.51 -7.08
CA PRO A 68 2.54 12.63 -6.08
C PRO A 68 1.00 12.65 -6.11
N GLU A 69 0.40 13.72 -6.63
CA GLU A 69 -1.06 13.88 -6.81
C GLU A 69 -1.54 13.32 -8.17
N ASP A 70 -0.63 12.91 -9.05
CA ASP A 70 -0.96 12.38 -10.36
C ASP A 70 -1.27 10.87 -10.28
N ALA A 71 -2.56 10.55 -10.43
CA ALA A 71 -3.05 9.19 -10.42
C ALA A 71 -2.49 8.34 -11.59
N ASP A 72 -2.16 8.97 -12.72
CA ASP A 72 -1.60 8.28 -13.90
C ASP A 72 -0.13 7.94 -13.69
N ALA A 73 0.64 8.81 -13.04
CA ALA A 73 2.02 8.50 -12.62
C ALA A 73 2.03 7.33 -11.63
N ALA A 74 1.14 7.32 -10.63
CA ALA A 74 0.98 6.18 -9.74
C ALA A 74 0.49 4.91 -10.48
N ALA A 75 -0.34 5.07 -11.52
CA ALA A 75 -0.78 3.96 -12.36
C ALA A 75 0.35 3.36 -13.20
N ALA A 76 1.31 4.16 -13.66
CA ALA A 76 2.49 3.69 -14.38
C ALA A 76 3.31 2.71 -13.54
N VAL A 77 3.55 3.03 -12.25
CA VAL A 77 4.21 2.10 -11.31
C VAL A 77 3.44 0.78 -11.19
N ARG A 78 2.10 0.86 -11.04
CA ARG A 78 1.25 -0.35 -11.01
C ARG A 78 1.36 -1.14 -12.31
N GLN A 79 1.44 -0.49 -13.47
CA GLN A 79 1.59 -1.18 -14.75
C GLN A 79 2.93 -1.92 -14.88
N GLN A 80 4.02 -1.33 -14.41
CA GLN A 80 5.32 -2.02 -14.40
C GLN A 80 5.31 -3.27 -13.53
N ILE A 81 4.67 -3.20 -12.36
CA ILE A 81 4.50 -4.38 -11.49
C ILE A 81 3.58 -5.42 -12.16
N LYS A 82 2.50 -5.01 -12.83
CA LYS A 82 1.63 -5.92 -13.59
C LYS A 82 2.38 -6.63 -14.72
N ARG A 83 3.31 -5.94 -15.38
CA ARG A 83 4.17 -6.54 -16.41
C ARG A 83 5.14 -7.55 -15.79
N ALA A 84 5.85 -7.16 -14.74
CA ALA A 84 6.76 -8.03 -14.00
C ALA A 84 6.11 -9.35 -13.56
N LEU A 85 4.87 -9.28 -13.08
CA LEU A 85 4.10 -10.43 -12.64
C LEU A 85 3.61 -11.33 -13.77
N ARG A 86 3.38 -10.78 -14.97
CA ARG A 86 3.06 -11.59 -16.16
C ARG A 86 4.27 -12.38 -16.65
N GLU A 87 5.46 -11.81 -16.50
CA GLU A 87 6.72 -12.40 -16.95
C GLU A 87 7.32 -13.37 -15.92
N ASN A 88 6.91 -13.28 -14.64
CA ASN A 88 7.43 -14.13 -13.56
C ASN A 88 6.32 -14.59 -12.60
N ALA A 89 5.91 -15.86 -12.71
CA ALA A 89 4.89 -16.45 -11.86
C ALA A 89 5.32 -16.64 -10.39
N GLU A 90 6.62 -16.84 -10.11
CA GLU A 90 7.12 -16.95 -8.73
C GLU A 90 7.02 -15.63 -7.98
N LEU A 91 7.23 -14.50 -8.69
CA LEU A 91 7.07 -13.16 -8.12
C LEU A 91 5.64 -12.93 -7.62
N LEU A 92 4.64 -13.50 -8.27
CA LEU A 92 3.25 -13.43 -7.80
C LEU A 92 3.08 -14.10 -6.44
N VAL A 93 3.63 -15.30 -6.28
CA VAL A 93 3.57 -16.05 -5.02
C VAL A 93 4.33 -15.30 -3.92
N GLU A 94 5.49 -14.73 -4.25
CA GLU A 94 6.29 -13.96 -3.31
C GLU A 94 5.56 -12.69 -2.83
N LEU A 95 4.96 -11.92 -3.75
CA LEU A 95 4.17 -10.74 -3.38
C LEU A 95 2.91 -11.10 -2.58
N ALA A 96 2.26 -12.22 -2.89
CA ALA A 96 1.09 -12.68 -2.14
C ALA A 96 1.40 -13.01 -0.67
N ARG A 97 2.64 -13.40 -0.35
CA ARG A 97 3.09 -13.63 1.03
C ARG A 97 3.47 -12.33 1.76
N ILE A 98 3.83 -11.28 1.03
CA ILE A 98 4.24 -9.99 1.60
C ILE A 98 3.02 -9.15 1.93
N LEU A 99 2.04 -9.12 1.02
CA LEU A 99 0.83 -8.35 1.23
C LEU A 99 0.03 -8.95 2.40
N PRO A 100 -0.52 -8.10 3.28
CA PRO A 100 -1.47 -8.59 4.27
C PRO A 100 -2.59 -9.30 3.53
N ALA A 101 -3.08 -10.41 4.10
CA ALA A 101 -4.30 -11.03 3.61
C ALA A 101 -5.36 -9.94 3.46
N VAL A 102 -6.13 -9.96 2.38
CA VAL A 102 -7.25 -9.04 2.20
C VAL A 102 -8.11 -9.19 3.46
N SER A 103 -7.96 -8.25 4.38
CA SER A 103 -8.87 -8.16 5.50
C SER A 103 -10.19 -7.83 4.85
N GLU A 104 -11.16 -8.71 5.04
CA GLU A 104 -12.53 -8.57 4.57
C GLU A 104 -12.93 -7.09 4.62
N THR A 105 -13.40 -6.55 3.50
CA THR A 105 -13.94 -5.18 3.44
C THR A 105 -15.10 -5.14 4.43
N VAL A 106 -14.86 -4.62 5.64
CA VAL A 106 -15.88 -4.58 6.68
C VAL A 106 -16.81 -3.43 6.33
N HIS A 107 -17.92 -3.75 5.68
CA HIS A 107 -19.04 -2.83 5.51
C HIS A 107 -19.75 -2.70 6.85
N VAL A 108 -19.58 -1.54 7.47
CA VAL A 108 -20.12 -1.23 8.79
C VAL A 108 -21.18 -0.15 8.60
N THR A 109 -22.46 -0.53 8.68
CA THR A 109 -23.59 0.38 8.52
C THR A 109 -24.44 0.38 9.78
N ALA A 110 -24.74 1.56 10.28
CA ALA A 110 -25.69 1.81 11.36
C ALA A 110 -26.74 2.80 10.84
N SER A 111 -28.00 2.61 11.21
CA SER A 111 -29.08 3.54 10.87
C SER A 111 -30.13 3.53 11.97
N GLY A 112 -30.62 4.73 12.32
CA GLY A 112 -31.54 4.95 13.43
C GLY A 112 -30.92 5.80 14.54
N GLU A 113 -31.78 6.43 15.34
CA GLU A 113 -31.41 7.25 16.49
C GLU A 113 -30.55 6.41 17.48
N ARG A 114 -29.41 6.96 17.93
CA ARG A 114 -28.46 6.28 18.84
C ARG A 114 -27.73 5.03 18.27
N SER A 115 -27.55 4.94 16.96
CA SER A 115 -26.84 3.80 16.34
C SER A 115 -25.31 3.95 16.35
N ILE A 116 -24.59 2.87 16.68
CA ILE A 116 -23.13 2.76 16.51
C ILE A 116 -22.84 1.53 15.67
N ALA A 117 -21.98 1.68 14.68
CA ALA A 117 -21.36 0.57 13.99
C ALA A 117 -19.86 0.83 13.92
N ALA A 118 -19.06 -0.12 14.39
CA ALA A 118 -17.60 -0.01 14.43
C ALA A 118 -16.95 -1.35 14.10
N LYS A 119 -15.82 -1.31 13.40
CA LYS A 119 -14.95 -2.49 13.21
C LYS A 119 -14.25 -2.88 14.51
N THR A 120 -13.82 -1.89 15.29
CA THR A 120 -13.21 -2.05 16.61
C THR A 120 -13.64 -0.89 17.49
N ILE A 121 -14.14 -1.16 18.71
CA ILE A 121 -14.49 -0.12 19.69
C ILE A 121 -14.23 -0.61 21.10
N THR A 122 -13.60 0.24 21.92
CA THR A 122 -13.28 -0.08 23.33
C THR A 122 -14.44 0.26 24.26
N THR A 123 -15.04 1.45 24.10
CA THR A 123 -16.22 1.86 24.86
C THR A 123 -17.07 2.78 23.99
N ALA A 124 -18.38 2.55 24.00
CA ALA A 124 -19.34 3.25 23.17
C ALA A 124 -20.56 3.60 24.02
N VAL A 125 -20.95 4.88 24.04
CA VAL A 125 -22.07 5.38 24.84
C VAL A 125 -22.91 6.31 23.97
N THR A 126 -24.19 5.98 23.78
CA THR A 126 -25.14 6.74 22.94
C THR A 126 -26.30 7.36 23.70
N GLY A 127 -26.34 7.17 25.02
CA GLY A 127 -27.41 7.66 25.90
C GLY A 127 -26.95 8.79 26.82
N ASP A 128 -27.93 9.50 27.38
CA ASP A 128 -27.71 10.64 28.27
C ASP A 128 -27.44 10.21 29.73
N ASN A 129 -26.77 11.07 30.52
CA ASN A 129 -26.41 10.85 31.93
C ASN A 129 -25.45 9.68 32.22
N THR A 130 -24.54 9.36 31.28
CA THR A 130 -23.58 8.27 31.48
C THR A 130 -22.32 8.77 32.18
N THR A 131 -21.97 8.13 33.30
CA THR A 131 -20.65 8.31 33.94
C THR A 131 -19.76 7.13 33.57
N ILE A 132 -18.67 7.39 32.83
CA ILE A 132 -17.67 6.36 32.49
C ILE A 132 -16.55 6.43 33.55
N ARG A 133 -16.24 5.30 34.19
CA ARG A 133 -15.08 5.15 35.07
C ARG A 133 -14.05 4.22 34.40
N PRO A 134 -12.74 4.49 34.54
CA PRO A 134 -11.69 3.63 34.00
C PRO A 134 -11.66 2.26 34.69
#